data_AF-U4UUA0-F1
#
_entry.id   AF-U4UUA0-F1
#
_cell.length_a   1.000
_cell.length_b   1.000
_cell.length_c   1.000
_cell.angle_alpha   90.00
_cell.angle_beta   90.00
_cell.angle_gamma   90.00
#
_symmetry.space_group_name_H-M   'P 1'
#
loop_
_entity.id
_entity.type
_entity.pdbx_description
1 polymer ?
#
loop_
_entity_poly.entity_id
_entity_poly.type
_entity_poly.pdbx_seq_one_letter_code
_entity_poly.pdbx_strand_id
1 'polypeptide(L)'
;MSDDKKKDDKQDDAEDERLEFLLNYLTKSYKLKQEKWNKMIGVDENRKMILKFLDDPNQKMLLITIPSTGLLTPFTSFNAQIKQKFTYFIRKKPDAVTMENFRSVLTFGDMSGKPIEDLSVLVEGVFVPLMSNPANQVGWPKVVAQDVVSHVRTFKNTVDQQFSSIVHVEGLHSEAMKVLPSSFFFGPLLD
;
A
#
# COMPACT_ATOMS: atom_id res chain seq x y z
N MET A 1 -41.74 42.63 -2.26
CA MET A 1 -41.82 41.57 -1.22
C MET A 1 -41.94 40.26 -1.98
N SER A 2 -40.95 39.39 -2.07
CA SER A 2 -39.64 39.32 -1.41
C SER A 2 -38.72 38.50 -2.32
N ASP A 3 -37.48 38.95 -2.45
CA ASP A 3 -36.37 38.17 -3.00
C ASP A 3 -36.08 36.99 -2.07
N ASP A 4 -36.22 35.76 -2.56
CA ASP A 4 -35.77 34.56 -1.85
C ASP A 4 -34.32 34.24 -2.28
N LYS A 5 -33.38 34.86 -1.55
CA LYS A 5 -31.97 34.46 -1.51
C LYS A 5 -31.81 33.27 -0.56
N LYS A 6 -31.40 32.11 -1.06
CA LYS A 6 -30.77 31.01 -0.30
C LYS A 6 -30.24 29.97 -1.28
N LYS A 7 -28.99 29.52 -1.23
CA LYS A 7 -27.83 29.82 -0.39
C LYS A 7 -26.68 29.24 -1.23
N ASP A 8 -25.75 30.08 -1.69
CA ASP A 8 -24.50 29.58 -2.27
C ASP A 8 -23.82 28.70 -1.23
N ASP A 9 -23.65 27.41 -1.52
CA ASP A 9 -22.67 26.56 -0.87
C ASP A 9 -21.29 27.08 -1.28
N LYS A 10 -20.84 28.14 -0.60
CA LYS A 10 -19.41 28.40 -0.46
C LYS A 10 -18.85 27.29 0.41
N GLN A 11 -18.37 26.25 -0.25
CA GLN A 11 -17.49 25.27 0.36
C GLN A 11 -16.23 26.02 0.77
N ASP A 12 -16.12 26.31 2.07
CA ASP A 12 -14.99 27.00 2.66
C ASP A 12 -13.69 26.32 2.20
N ASP A 13 -12.80 27.09 1.60
CA ASP A 13 -11.42 26.73 1.22
C ASP A 13 -10.52 26.45 2.45
N ALA A 14 -11.09 25.95 3.54
CA ALA A 14 -10.32 25.37 4.63
C ALA A 14 -9.78 24.02 4.15
N GLU A 15 -8.45 23.90 4.06
CA GLU A 15 -7.81 22.62 3.76
C GLU A 15 -8.30 21.58 4.77
N ASP A 16 -8.84 20.46 4.27
CA ASP A 16 -9.30 19.35 5.07
C ASP A 16 -8.14 18.78 5.90
N GLU A 17 -8.21 18.91 7.22
CA GLU A 17 -7.15 18.49 8.16
C GLU A 17 -6.75 17.01 8.00
N ARG A 18 -7.66 16.16 7.47
CA ARG A 18 -7.38 14.75 7.19
C ARG A 18 -6.38 14.58 6.06
N LEU A 19 -6.32 15.52 5.11
CA LEU A 19 -5.30 15.55 4.06
C LEU A 19 -3.91 15.85 4.64
N GLU A 20 -3.84 16.75 5.64
CA GLU A 20 -2.59 17.03 6.35
C GLU A 20 -2.11 15.80 7.12
N PHE A 21 -3.01 15.03 7.73
CA PHE A 21 -2.67 13.74 8.35
C PHE A 21 -1.97 12.79 7.36
N LEU A 22 -2.55 12.59 6.16
CA LEU A 22 -1.97 11.72 5.13
C LEU A 22 -0.58 12.20 4.70
N LEU A 23 -0.46 13.51 4.44
CA LEU A 23 0.81 14.15 4.10
C LEU A 23 1.86 14.00 5.20
N ASN A 24 1.49 14.23 6.47
CA ASN A 24 2.40 14.11 7.61
C ASN A 24 2.93 12.67 7.74
N TYR A 25 2.07 11.67 7.54
CA TYR A 25 2.50 10.28 7.51
C TYR A 25 3.52 10.02 6.40
N LEU A 26 3.21 10.41 5.15
CA LEU A 26 4.11 10.24 4.00
C LEU A 26 5.45 10.98 4.19
N THR A 27 5.40 12.16 4.80
CA THR A 27 6.58 12.97 5.10
C THR A 27 7.46 12.27 6.14
N LYS A 28 6.88 11.70 7.19
CA LYS A 28 7.63 10.99 8.23
C LYS A 28 8.20 9.66 7.73
N SER A 29 7.42 8.88 6.99
CA SER A 29 7.86 7.56 6.52
C SER A 29 8.87 7.64 5.38
N TYR A 30 8.61 8.50 4.38
CA TYR A 30 9.40 8.54 3.15
C TYR A 30 10.22 9.82 2.94
N LYS A 31 10.21 10.75 3.91
CA LYS A 31 10.82 12.09 3.75
C LYS A 31 10.29 12.78 2.49
N LEU A 32 8.99 12.59 2.22
CA LEU A 32 8.32 13.11 1.05
C LEU A 32 8.41 14.64 1.03
N LYS A 33 8.78 15.21 -0.13
CA LYS A 33 8.76 16.66 -0.32
C LYS A 33 7.33 17.15 -0.56
N GLN A 34 6.97 18.27 0.06
CA GLN A 34 5.66 18.93 -0.11
C GLN A 34 5.28 19.11 -1.59
N GLU A 35 6.23 19.46 -2.45
CA GLU A 35 6.02 19.64 -3.89
C GLU A 35 5.40 18.41 -4.56
N LYS A 36 5.81 17.19 -4.17
CA LYS A 36 5.28 15.94 -4.75
C LYS A 36 3.83 15.70 -4.33
N TRP A 37 3.50 16.01 -3.08
CA TRP A 37 2.13 15.96 -2.58
C TRP A 37 1.25 16.97 -3.30
N ASN A 38 1.71 18.23 -3.40
CA ASN A 38 0.98 19.31 -4.07
C ASN A 38 0.69 18.97 -5.54
N LYS A 39 1.66 18.37 -6.25
CA LYS A 39 1.47 17.88 -7.62
C LYS A 39 0.38 16.81 -7.72
N MET A 40 0.32 15.88 -6.77
CA MET A 40 -0.69 14.81 -6.76
C MET A 40 -2.08 15.35 -6.41
N ILE A 41 -2.19 16.14 -5.34
CA ILE A 41 -3.48 16.67 -4.85
C ILE A 41 -4.02 17.80 -5.74
N GLY A 42 -3.16 18.44 -6.53
CA GLY A 42 -3.56 19.42 -7.54
C GLY A 42 -4.26 18.79 -8.75
N VAL A 43 -4.24 17.46 -8.89
CA VAL A 43 -5.07 16.74 -9.86
C VAL A 43 -6.44 16.46 -9.23
N ASP A 44 -7.49 17.06 -9.77
CA ASP A 44 -8.85 16.98 -9.23
C ASP A 44 -9.34 15.54 -9.02
N GLU A 45 -9.04 14.64 -9.95
CA GLU A 45 -9.42 13.22 -9.85
C GLU A 45 -8.76 12.52 -8.66
N ASN A 46 -7.47 12.79 -8.43
CA ASN A 46 -6.74 12.26 -7.27
C ASN A 46 -7.31 12.81 -5.97
N ARG A 47 -7.56 14.13 -5.90
CA ARG A 47 -8.15 14.77 -4.73
C ARG A 47 -9.52 14.19 -4.41
N LYS A 48 -10.39 14.08 -5.41
CA LYS A 48 -11.73 13.47 -5.25
C LYS A 48 -11.64 12.02 -4.80
N MET A 49 -10.69 11.24 -5.32
CA MET A 49 -10.48 9.85 -4.90
C MET A 49 -10.09 9.75 -3.42
N ILE A 50 -9.15 10.59 -2.97
CA ILE A 50 -8.68 10.61 -1.59
C ILE A 50 -9.80 11.05 -0.64
N LEU A 51 -10.53 12.14 -0.98
CA LEU A 51 -11.66 12.61 -0.18
C LEU A 51 -12.79 11.58 -0.14
N LYS A 52 -13.13 10.96 -1.27
CA LYS A 52 -14.10 9.86 -1.32
C LYS A 52 -13.69 8.71 -0.42
N PHE A 53 -12.41 8.35 -0.38
CA PHE A 53 -11.94 7.39 0.61
C PHE A 53 -12.22 7.89 2.03
N LEU A 54 -11.85 9.11 2.39
CA LEU A 54 -12.07 9.60 3.75
C LEU A 54 -13.55 9.63 4.16
N ASP A 55 -14.45 9.97 3.24
CA ASP A 55 -15.87 10.19 3.50
C ASP A 55 -16.74 8.92 3.37
N ASP A 56 -16.52 8.07 2.36
CA ASP A 56 -17.36 6.91 2.07
C ASP A 56 -16.87 5.66 2.84
N PRO A 57 -17.64 5.17 3.83
CA PRO A 57 -17.28 3.97 4.60
C PRO A 57 -17.10 2.71 3.75
N ASN A 58 -17.65 2.68 2.53
CA ASN A 58 -17.54 1.56 1.61
C ASN A 58 -16.20 1.52 0.86
N GLN A 59 -15.43 2.62 0.85
CA GLN A 59 -14.07 2.61 0.32
C GLN A 59 -13.13 1.93 1.31
N LYS A 60 -12.84 0.65 1.05
CA LYS A 60 -12.08 -0.21 1.96
C LYS A 60 -10.60 0.14 2.08
N MET A 61 -10.00 0.72 1.03
CA MET A 61 -8.59 1.03 1.04
C MET A 61 -8.24 2.24 0.16
N LEU A 62 -7.12 2.87 0.51
CA LEU A 62 -6.42 3.85 -0.30
C LEU A 62 -4.93 3.45 -0.33
N LEU A 63 -4.36 3.40 -1.51
CA LEU A 63 -2.94 3.16 -1.74
C LEU A 63 -2.36 4.41 -2.38
N ILE A 64 -1.22 4.88 -1.92
CA ILE A 64 -0.47 5.98 -2.54
C ILE A 64 0.88 5.43 -2.97
N THR A 65 1.05 5.29 -4.27
CA THR A 65 2.28 4.75 -4.83
C THR A 65 3.36 5.81 -4.93
N ILE A 66 4.60 5.40 -4.69
CA ILE A 66 5.78 6.26 -4.60
C ILE A 66 6.84 5.73 -5.56
N PRO A 67 6.72 6.04 -6.86
CA PRO A 67 7.72 5.66 -7.85
C PRO A 67 9.02 6.46 -7.64
N SER A 68 10.12 5.95 -8.20
CA SER A 68 11.44 6.62 -8.18
C SER A 68 11.41 8.00 -8.85
N THR A 69 10.55 8.17 -9.86
CA THR A 69 10.28 9.45 -10.55
C THR A 69 9.68 10.50 -9.61
N GLY A 70 9.06 10.07 -8.52
CA GLY A 70 8.47 10.95 -7.50
C GLY A 70 7.07 11.47 -7.81
N LEU A 71 6.46 11.06 -8.92
CA LEU A 71 5.06 11.37 -9.21
C LEU A 71 4.16 10.40 -8.42
N LEU A 72 3.47 10.90 -7.39
CA LEU A 72 2.59 10.06 -6.59
C LEU A 72 1.30 9.75 -7.33
N THR A 73 0.75 8.57 -7.10
CA THR A 73 -0.54 8.17 -7.69
C THR A 73 -1.38 7.41 -6.67
N PRO A 74 -2.61 7.87 -6.37
CA PRO A 74 -3.53 7.19 -5.49
C PRO A 74 -4.31 6.07 -6.22
N PHE A 75 -4.68 5.03 -5.49
CA PHE A 75 -5.55 3.94 -5.94
C PHE A 75 -6.49 3.51 -4.81
N THR A 76 -7.71 3.09 -5.13
CA THR A 76 -8.67 2.54 -4.15
C THR A 76 -8.69 1.01 -4.09
N SER A 77 -7.85 0.36 -4.90
CA SER A 77 -7.69 -1.08 -4.93
C SER A 77 -6.26 -1.45 -5.32
N PHE A 78 -5.79 -2.58 -4.79
CA PHE A 78 -4.57 -3.18 -5.30
C PHE A 78 -4.75 -3.68 -6.73
N ASN A 79 -3.73 -3.53 -7.57
CA ASN A 79 -3.68 -4.12 -8.90
C ASN A 79 -2.27 -4.66 -9.18
N ALA A 80 -2.16 -5.63 -10.10
CA ALA A 80 -0.89 -6.30 -10.41
C ALA A 80 0.17 -5.39 -11.05
N GLN A 81 -0.17 -4.14 -11.42
CA GLN A 81 0.75 -3.18 -12.00
C GLN A 81 1.49 -2.37 -10.93
N ILE A 82 1.05 -2.40 -9.67
CA ILE A 82 1.74 -1.74 -8.55
C ILE A 82 3.00 -2.55 -8.21
N LYS A 83 4.14 -2.11 -8.76
CA LYS A 83 5.47 -2.70 -8.53
C LYS A 83 6.39 -1.81 -7.70
N GLN A 84 5.98 -0.56 -7.50
CA GLN A 84 6.69 0.44 -6.72
C GLN A 84 6.32 0.35 -5.24
N LYS A 85 7.11 1.01 -4.39
CA LYS A 85 6.76 1.21 -2.98
C LYS A 85 5.44 1.97 -2.86
N PHE A 86 4.66 1.69 -1.83
CA PHE A 86 3.40 2.39 -1.59
C PHE A 86 3.08 2.46 -0.10
N THR A 87 2.39 3.53 0.28
CA THR A 87 1.70 3.62 1.56
C THR A 87 0.28 3.13 1.38
N TYR A 88 -0.22 2.32 2.31
CA TYR A 88 -1.61 1.88 2.34
C TYR A 88 -2.34 2.45 3.54
N PHE A 89 -3.63 2.70 3.36
CA PHE A 89 -4.61 3.00 4.40
C PHE A 89 -5.79 2.05 4.19
N ILE A 90 -6.00 1.11 5.10
CA ILE A 90 -7.03 0.07 5.02
C ILE A 90 -8.03 0.27 6.16
N ARG A 91 -9.31 0.22 5.83
CA ARG A 91 -10.40 0.40 6.78
C ARG A 91 -10.65 -0.90 7.55
N LYS A 92 -10.63 -0.82 8.89
CA LYS A 92 -10.95 -1.92 9.81
C LYS A 92 -12.45 -2.08 10.04
N LYS A 93 -13.19 -0.97 10.04
CA LYS A 93 -14.64 -0.92 10.27
C LYS A 93 -15.30 0.04 9.26
N PRO A 94 -16.54 -0.20 8.82
CA PRO A 94 -17.23 0.66 7.86
C PRO A 94 -17.72 1.93 8.56
N ASP A 95 -16.80 2.88 8.78
CA ASP A 95 -17.04 4.18 9.40
C ASP A 95 -16.29 5.27 8.62
N ALA A 96 -16.79 6.50 8.64
CA ALA A 96 -16.10 7.64 8.01
C ALA A 96 -14.81 7.99 8.77
N VAL A 97 -13.80 8.50 8.07
CA VAL A 97 -12.54 8.90 8.72
C VAL A 97 -12.65 10.32 9.24
N THR A 98 -12.38 10.51 10.53
CA THR A 98 -12.25 11.80 11.20
C THR A 98 -10.90 11.87 11.92
N MET A 99 -10.50 13.08 12.33
CA MET A 99 -9.23 13.30 13.04
C MET A 99 -9.21 12.68 14.45
N GLU A 100 -10.38 12.42 15.03
CA GLU A 100 -10.53 11.80 16.35
C GLU A 100 -10.51 10.27 16.24
N ASN A 101 -11.02 9.71 15.13
CA ASN A 101 -11.30 8.28 15.02
C ASN A 101 -10.29 7.51 14.15
N PHE A 102 -9.43 8.17 13.35
CA PHE A 102 -8.64 7.52 12.30
C PHE A 102 -7.81 6.34 12.81
N ARG A 103 -7.24 6.39 14.03
CA ARG A 103 -6.49 5.27 14.61
C ARG A 103 -7.35 4.03 14.88
N SER A 104 -8.61 4.25 15.23
CA SER A 104 -9.58 3.17 15.47
C SER A 104 -10.17 2.62 14.17
N VAL A 105 -10.34 3.48 13.15
CA VAL A 105 -10.96 3.14 11.86
C VAL A 105 -9.97 2.56 10.87
N LEU A 106 -8.72 3.02 10.87
CA LEU A 106 -7.72 2.70 9.85
C LEU A 106 -6.55 1.89 10.41
N THR A 107 -6.04 0.98 9.59
CA THR A 107 -4.70 0.43 9.67
C THR A 107 -3.93 0.97 8.48
N PHE A 108 -2.78 1.58 8.73
CA PHE A 108 -1.96 2.17 7.68
C PHE A 108 -0.49 1.85 7.90
N GLY A 109 0.25 1.84 6.80
CA GLY A 109 1.62 1.39 6.79
C GLY A 109 2.24 1.50 5.42
N ASP A 110 3.49 1.08 5.33
CA ASP A 110 4.27 1.13 4.11
C ASP A 110 4.60 -0.28 3.63
N MET A 111 4.63 -0.44 2.32
CA MET A 111 4.95 -1.69 1.65
C MET A 111 6.03 -1.45 0.61
N SER A 112 6.99 -2.37 0.51
CA SER A 112 7.97 -2.30 -0.57
C SER A 112 7.32 -2.69 -1.91
N GLY A 113 8.06 -2.47 -3.00
CA GLY A 113 7.66 -2.96 -4.32
C GLY A 113 7.73 -4.49 -4.47
N LYS A 114 8.13 -5.20 -3.41
CA LYS A 114 8.43 -6.64 -3.43
C LYS A 114 7.83 -7.35 -2.20
N PRO A 115 6.50 -7.36 -2.07
CA PRO A 115 5.83 -7.84 -0.85
C PRO A 115 6.09 -9.32 -0.54
N ILE A 116 6.33 -10.17 -1.56
CA ILE A 116 6.65 -11.59 -1.35
C ILE A 116 8.08 -11.78 -0.82
N GLU A 117 9.03 -10.96 -1.27
CA GLU A 117 10.39 -10.93 -0.71
C GLU A 117 10.36 -10.53 0.76
N ASP A 118 9.68 -9.44 1.08
CA ASP A 118 9.53 -8.97 2.46
C ASP A 118 8.85 -10.02 3.34
N LEU A 119 7.81 -10.69 2.83
CA LEU A 119 7.12 -11.76 3.55
C LEU A 119 8.03 -12.95 3.83
N SER A 120 8.86 -13.38 2.87
CA SER A 120 9.80 -14.49 3.06
C SER A 120 10.78 -14.19 4.20
N VAL A 121 11.36 -12.98 4.22
CA VAL A 121 12.24 -12.52 5.30
C VAL A 121 11.53 -12.50 6.65
N LEU A 122 10.29 -12.01 6.71
CA LEU A 122 9.50 -11.99 7.95
C LEU A 122 9.13 -13.38 8.45
N VAL A 123 8.77 -14.30 7.54
CA VAL A 123 8.43 -15.67 7.90
C VAL A 123 9.62 -16.38 8.50
N GLU A 124 10.77 -16.28 7.86
CA GLU A 124 12.00 -16.93 8.33
C GLU A 124 12.59 -16.27 9.58
N GLY A 125 12.68 -14.94 9.58
CA GLY A 125 13.34 -14.19 10.65
C GLY A 125 12.48 -13.97 11.90
N VAL A 126 11.15 -13.97 11.76
CA VAL A 126 10.24 -13.61 12.85
C VAL A 126 9.21 -14.70 13.12
N PHE A 127 8.37 -15.05 12.14
CA PHE A 127 7.19 -15.89 12.43
C PHE A 127 7.54 -17.33 12.76
N VAL A 128 8.49 -17.95 12.06
CA VAL A 128 8.92 -19.32 12.37
C VAL A 128 9.55 -19.40 13.76
N PRO A 129 10.55 -18.57 14.14
CA PRO A 129 11.10 -18.57 15.51
C PRO A 129 10.03 -18.25 16.57
N LEU A 130 9.17 -17.27 16.31
CA LEU A 130 8.12 -16.87 17.24
C LEU A 130 7.18 -18.03 17.56
N MET A 131 6.75 -18.77 16.54
CA MET A 131 5.73 -19.81 16.66
C MET A 131 6.29 -21.20 16.96
N SER A 132 7.60 -21.43 16.75
CA SER A 132 8.23 -22.75 16.96
C SER A 132 9.12 -22.85 18.18
N ASN A 133 9.47 -21.74 18.82
CA ASN A 133 10.25 -21.75 20.05
C ASN A 133 9.40 -22.27 21.23
N PRO A 134 9.79 -23.37 21.89
CA PRO A 134 9.05 -23.91 23.04
C PRO A 134 8.89 -22.91 24.19
N ALA A 135 9.82 -21.96 24.36
CA ALA A 135 9.72 -20.91 25.37
C ALA A 135 8.54 -19.96 25.12
N ASN A 136 8.12 -19.80 23.86
CA ASN A 136 6.95 -19.00 23.48
C ASN A 136 5.64 -19.82 23.52
N GLN A 137 5.72 -21.12 23.79
CA GLN A 137 4.59 -22.07 23.79
C GLN A 137 4.21 -22.53 25.20
N VAL A 138 4.64 -21.79 26.23
CA VAL A 138 4.30 -22.11 27.62
C VAL A 138 2.76 -22.05 27.79
N GLY A 139 2.20 -23.13 28.33
CA GLY A 139 0.75 -23.28 28.52
C GLY A 139 0.02 -23.90 27.32
N TRP A 140 0.70 -24.19 26.21
CA TRP A 140 0.07 -24.84 25.05
C TRP A 140 0.02 -26.35 25.26
N PRO A 141 -1.12 -27.02 24.97
CA PRO A 141 -1.15 -28.46 24.86
C PRO A 141 -0.17 -28.96 23.80
N LYS A 142 0.52 -30.08 24.05
CA LYS A 142 1.57 -30.61 23.15
C LYS A 142 1.09 -30.75 21.70
N VAL A 143 -0.14 -31.24 21.50
CA VAL A 143 -0.74 -31.42 20.18
C VAL A 143 -0.91 -30.09 19.43
N VAL A 144 -1.26 -29.01 20.14
CA VAL A 144 -1.41 -27.66 19.56
C VAL A 144 -0.04 -27.10 19.19
N ALA A 145 0.95 -27.24 20.07
CA ALA A 145 2.32 -26.80 19.78
C ALA A 145 2.90 -27.51 18.54
N GLN A 146 2.71 -28.82 18.43
CA GLN A 146 3.12 -29.59 17.26
C GLN A 146 2.40 -29.16 15.99
N ASP A 147 1.08 -28.95 16.07
CA ASP A 147 0.26 -28.54 14.92
C ASP A 147 0.65 -27.15 14.41
N VAL A 148 0.83 -26.18 15.30
CA VAL A 148 1.28 -24.82 14.93
C VAL A 148 2.68 -24.85 14.30
N VAL A 149 3.61 -25.64 14.84
CA VAL A 149 4.94 -25.81 14.26
C VAL A 149 4.86 -26.41 12.85
N SER A 150 3.97 -27.39 12.65
CA SER A 150 3.75 -27.98 11.33
C SER A 150 3.20 -26.93 10.35
N HIS A 151 2.16 -26.20 10.73
CA HIS A 151 1.53 -25.18 9.89
C HIS A 151 2.47 -24.04 9.52
N VAL A 152 3.26 -23.51 10.46
CA VAL A 152 4.18 -22.41 10.16
C VAL A 152 5.31 -22.85 9.23
N ARG A 153 5.76 -24.10 9.32
CA ARG A 153 6.74 -24.67 8.37
C ARG A 153 6.16 -24.87 6.99
N THR A 154 4.93 -25.39 6.90
CA THR A 154 4.21 -25.51 5.62
C THR A 154 4.02 -24.14 4.98
N PHE A 155 3.64 -23.13 5.77
CA PHE A 155 3.50 -21.75 5.29
C PHE A 155 4.83 -21.20 4.76
N LYS A 156 5.94 -21.38 5.49
CA LYS A 156 7.28 -21.02 5.01
C LYS A 156 7.57 -21.64 3.65
N ASN A 157 7.37 -22.95 3.50
CA ASN A 157 7.64 -23.65 2.25
C ASN A 157 6.80 -23.10 1.09
N THR A 158 5.53 -22.76 1.33
CA THR A 158 4.68 -22.13 0.31
C THR A 158 5.20 -20.75 -0.10
N VAL A 159 5.59 -19.91 0.86
CA VAL A 159 6.15 -18.58 0.57
C VAL A 159 7.46 -18.69 -0.21
N ASP A 160 8.35 -19.61 0.18
CA ASP A 160 9.63 -19.84 -0.48
C ASP A 160 9.46 -20.35 -1.93
N GLN A 161 8.46 -21.22 -2.16
CA GLN A 161 8.11 -21.69 -3.50
C GLN A 161 7.62 -20.53 -4.38
N GLN A 162 6.75 -19.66 -3.86
CA GLN A 162 6.26 -18.50 -4.61
C GLN A 162 7.39 -17.52 -4.90
N PHE A 163 8.25 -17.25 -3.91
CA PHE A 163 9.41 -16.40 -4.08
C PHE A 163 10.36 -16.94 -5.17
N SER A 164 10.72 -18.22 -5.09
CA SER A 164 11.58 -18.87 -6.10
C SER A 164 10.99 -18.80 -7.51
N SER A 165 9.66 -18.94 -7.63
CA SER A 165 8.96 -18.84 -8.91
C SER A 165 9.06 -17.43 -9.51
N ILE A 166 8.94 -16.39 -8.67
CA ILE A 166 9.09 -14.99 -9.10
C ILE A 166 10.51 -14.74 -9.59
N VAL A 167 11.53 -15.16 -8.83
CA VAL A 167 12.95 -14.99 -9.21
C VAL A 167 13.26 -15.70 -10.52
N HIS A 168 12.71 -16.91 -10.73
CA HIS A 168 12.89 -17.62 -11.99
C HIS A 168 12.29 -16.87 -13.19
N VAL A 169 11.07 -16.33 -13.05
CA VAL A 169 10.40 -15.55 -14.12
C VAL A 169 11.15 -14.25 -14.41
N GLU A 170 11.60 -13.53 -13.38
CA GLU A 170 12.42 -12.31 -13.56
C GLU A 170 13.76 -12.61 -14.23
N GLY A 171 14.39 -13.74 -13.89
CA GLY A 171 15.61 -14.22 -14.53
C GLY A 171 15.41 -14.50 -16.03
N LEU A 172 14.35 -15.22 -16.39
CA LEU A 172 14.01 -15.49 -17.80
C LEU A 172 13.72 -14.19 -18.58
N HIS A 173 12.98 -13.26 -17.98
CA HIS A 173 12.69 -11.96 -18.59
C HIS A 173 13.96 -11.12 -18.79
N SER A 174 14.86 -11.09 -17.80
CA SER A 174 16.15 -10.40 -17.91
C SER A 174 17.01 -10.99 -19.02
N GLU A 175 17.06 -12.31 -19.13
CA GLU A 175 17.83 -12.98 -20.18
C GLU A 175 17.25 -12.72 -21.57
N ALA A 176 15.92 -12.79 -21.73
CA ALA A 176 15.24 -12.44 -22.97
C ALA A 176 15.51 -10.98 -23.41
N MET A 177 15.58 -10.03 -22.48
CA MET A 177 15.93 -8.64 -22.82
C MET A 177 17.36 -8.47 -23.33
N LYS A 178 18.31 -9.32 -22.93
CA LYS A 178 19.71 -9.25 -23.43
C LYS A 178 19.84 -9.74 -24.87
N VAL A 179 18.97 -10.64 -25.32
CA VAL A 179 18.98 -11.19 -26.70
C VAL A 179 18.13 -10.38 -27.68
N LEU A 180 17.35 -9.40 -27.23
CA LEU A 180 16.62 -8.51 -28.13
C LEU A 180 17.57 -7.48 -28.77
N PRO A 181 17.56 -7.33 -30.11
CA PRO A 181 18.37 -6.32 -30.77
C PRO A 181 17.95 -4.91 -30.33
N SER A 182 18.93 -4.01 -30.21
CA SER A 182 18.75 -2.62 -29.77
C SER A 182 17.75 -1.80 -30.60
N SER A 183 17.43 -2.25 -31.82
CA SER A 183 16.41 -1.68 -32.70
C SER A 183 14.96 -1.85 -32.19
N PHE A 184 14.70 -2.75 -31.24
CA PHE A 184 13.36 -2.91 -30.64
C PHE A 184 13.06 -1.92 -29.51
N PHE A 185 14.07 -1.25 -28.95
CA PHE A 185 13.89 -0.29 -27.85
C PHE A 185 13.68 1.15 -28.31
N PHE A 186 14.00 1.46 -29.57
CA PHE A 186 13.76 2.76 -30.20
C PHE A 186 12.73 2.60 -31.31
N GLY A 187 11.44 2.66 -30.95
CA GLY A 187 10.38 2.92 -31.93
C GLY A 187 10.54 4.34 -32.50
N PRO A 188 10.04 4.61 -33.73
CA PRO A 188 10.25 5.89 -34.37
C PRO A 188 9.57 6.99 -33.54
N LEU A 189 10.34 8.04 -33.20
CA LEU A 189 9.75 9.32 -32.81
C LEU A 189 8.86 9.75 -33.97
N LEU A 190 7.55 9.83 -33.73
CA LEU A 190 6.62 10.45 -34.66
C LEU A 190 6.96 11.94 -34.72
N ASP A 191 7.30 12.42 -35.93
CA ASP A 191 7.33 13.82 -36.33
C ASP A 191 5.94 14.48 -36.20
#